data_AF-A0A3C0XGR4-F1
#
_entry.id   AF-A0A3C0XGR4-F1
#
_cell.length_a   1.000
_cell.length_b   1.000
_cell.length_c   1.000
_cell.angle_alpha   90.00
_cell.angle_beta   90.00
_cell.angle_gamma   90.00
#
_symmetry.space_group_name_H-M   'P 1'
#
loop_
_entity.id
_entity.type
_entity.pdbx_description
1 polymer ?
#
loop_
_entity_poly.entity_id
_entity_poly.type
_entity_poly.pdbx_seq_one_letter_code
_entity_poly.pdbx_strand_id
1 'polypeptide(L)'
;MPPRLESWDAKTAPSQLALGRYLDHVAELTRERLAELGAGALSLELAVALPEGTDLLRGGYDLDNFLYPVVRRLGSHHFASAWISKERGTVSTVRIGPAVLADPQELGAWSSARAETTASTSTVAWKRQIAEQIAPADRLAPDGPLEVQLAFAAAARRNWAWLWKPAIDALGAIVGVEDARRPFSTRDDRIVRLALHRTIDDALGNRVRVGVWWRSA
;
A
#
# COMPACT_ATOMS: atom_id res chain seq x y z
N MET A 1 -4.23 -21.21 -2.50
CA MET A 1 -5.57 -20.63 -2.20
C MET A 1 -5.66 -19.24 -2.84
N PRO A 2 -6.80 -18.83 -3.43
CA PRO A 2 -6.88 -17.52 -4.08
C PRO A 2 -6.76 -16.37 -3.05
N PRO A 3 -6.13 -15.23 -3.43
CA PRO A 3 -6.12 -14.02 -2.62
C PRO A 3 -7.52 -13.55 -2.24
N ARG A 4 -7.64 -12.95 -1.05
CA ARG A 4 -8.91 -12.43 -0.53
C ARG A 4 -8.75 -10.97 -0.14
N LEU A 5 -9.70 -10.15 -0.58
CA LEU A 5 -9.82 -8.74 -0.20
C LEU A 5 -10.35 -8.62 1.23
N GLU A 6 -9.85 -7.63 1.95
CA GLU A 6 -10.53 -7.13 3.14
C GLU A 6 -11.84 -6.44 2.73
N SER A 7 -12.95 -6.82 3.36
CA SER A 7 -14.26 -6.22 3.16
C SER A 7 -14.83 -5.66 4.46
N TRP A 8 -15.86 -4.82 4.36
CA TRP A 8 -16.58 -4.24 5.50
C TRP A 8 -17.65 -5.16 6.10
N ASP A 9 -17.65 -6.44 5.74
CA ASP A 9 -18.66 -7.39 6.19
C ASP A 9 -18.52 -7.71 7.68
N ALA A 10 -19.61 -8.17 8.30
CA ALA A 10 -19.59 -8.66 9.67
C ALA A 10 -18.54 -9.78 9.84
N LYS A 11 -17.86 -9.86 10.99
CA LYS A 11 -16.77 -10.82 11.24
C LYS A 11 -17.13 -12.29 11.00
N THR A 12 -18.41 -12.64 11.16
CA THR A 12 -18.94 -14.00 10.95
C THR A 12 -19.38 -14.25 9.50
N ALA A 13 -19.33 -13.25 8.63
CA ALA A 13 -19.70 -13.39 7.23
C ALA A 13 -18.77 -14.38 6.51
N PRO A 14 -19.27 -15.12 5.50
CA PRO A 14 -18.46 -16.07 4.75
C PRO A 14 -17.19 -15.46 4.13
N SER A 15 -17.24 -14.19 3.70
CA SER A 15 -16.11 -13.43 3.18
C SER A 15 -15.00 -13.25 4.21
N GLN A 16 -15.36 -12.86 5.43
CA GLN A 16 -14.42 -12.67 6.54
C GLN A 16 -13.81 -13.99 7.01
N LEU A 17 -14.59 -15.07 7.05
CA LEU A 17 -14.06 -16.41 7.35
C LEU A 17 -13.11 -16.91 6.25
N ALA A 18 -13.41 -16.63 4.99
CA ALA A 18 -12.54 -16.95 3.86
C ALA A 18 -11.23 -16.14 3.91
N LEU A 19 -11.30 -14.86 4.26
CA LEU A 19 -10.12 -14.01 4.50
C LEU A 19 -9.28 -14.57 5.65
N GLY A 20 -9.89 -14.93 6.78
CA GLY A 20 -9.21 -15.56 7.92
C GLY A 20 -8.38 -16.77 7.51
N ARG A 21 -9.00 -17.72 6.80
CA ARG A 21 -8.32 -18.92 6.27
C ARG A 21 -7.19 -18.58 5.31
N TYR A 22 -7.41 -17.61 4.41
CA TYR A 22 -6.37 -17.13 3.49
C TYR A 22 -5.15 -16.62 4.25
N LEU A 23 -5.36 -15.80 5.28
CA LEU A 23 -4.29 -15.24 6.10
C LEU A 23 -3.57 -16.31 6.94
N ASP A 24 -4.28 -17.32 7.46
CA ASP A 24 -3.66 -18.46 8.15
C ASP A 24 -2.71 -19.21 7.22
N HIS A 25 -3.15 -19.46 5.98
CA HIS A 25 -2.33 -20.15 4.98
C HIS A 25 -1.10 -19.34 4.55
N VAL A 26 -1.22 -18.03 4.36
CA VAL A 26 -0.05 -17.19 4.06
C VAL A 26 0.94 -17.19 5.23
N ALA A 27 0.44 -17.14 6.47
CA ALA A 27 1.28 -17.24 7.67
C ALA A 27 1.99 -18.60 7.78
N GLU A 28 1.31 -19.69 7.43
CA GLU A 28 1.92 -21.02 7.33
C GLU A 28 3.05 -21.05 6.30
N LEU A 29 2.76 -20.61 5.06
CA LEU A 29 3.72 -20.62 3.94
C LEU A 29 4.99 -19.79 4.21
N THR A 30 4.88 -18.74 5.02
CA THR A 30 5.96 -17.79 5.27
C THR A 30 6.67 -18.00 6.60
N ARG A 31 6.19 -18.93 7.44
CA ARG A 31 6.69 -19.13 8.82
C ARG A 31 8.18 -19.43 8.85
N GLU A 32 8.61 -20.46 8.13
CA GLU A 32 10.02 -20.90 8.14
C GLU A 32 10.93 -19.78 7.63
N ARG A 33 10.52 -19.10 6.56
CA ARG A 33 11.29 -18.00 5.98
C ARG A 33 11.42 -16.80 6.92
N LEU A 34 10.35 -16.44 7.63
CA LEU A 34 10.38 -15.38 8.64
C LEU A 34 11.28 -15.75 9.83
N ALA A 35 11.22 -17.01 10.28
CA ALA A 35 12.06 -17.49 11.36
C ALA A 35 13.55 -17.49 10.96
N GLU A 36 13.86 -17.89 9.73
CA GLU A 36 15.22 -17.93 9.19
C GLU A 36 15.84 -16.54 9.01
N LEU A 37 15.05 -15.56 8.54
CA LEU A 37 15.50 -14.18 8.35
C LEU A 37 15.58 -13.38 9.66
N GLY A 38 14.86 -13.81 10.69
CA GLY A 38 14.80 -13.14 11.99
C GLY A 38 14.08 -11.79 11.96
N ALA A 39 14.26 -11.00 13.02
CA ALA A 39 13.71 -9.64 13.10
C ALA A 39 14.67 -8.64 12.41
N GLY A 40 14.14 -7.75 11.57
CA GLY A 40 14.96 -6.75 10.89
C GLY A 40 14.20 -6.02 9.79
N ALA A 41 14.91 -5.23 8.99
CA ALA A 41 14.35 -4.54 7.83
C ALA A 41 14.05 -5.54 6.70
N LEU A 42 12.94 -6.27 6.79
CA LEU A 42 12.51 -7.20 5.74
C LEU A 42 11.64 -6.51 4.68
N SER A 43 11.59 -7.13 3.52
CA SER A 43 10.66 -6.82 2.44
C SER A 43 9.67 -7.96 2.26
N LEU A 44 8.39 -7.63 2.11
CA LEU A 44 7.36 -8.54 1.63
C LEU A 44 6.97 -8.16 0.20
N GLU A 45 6.84 -9.14 -0.68
CA GLU A 45 6.30 -8.95 -2.03
C GLU A 45 5.12 -9.89 -2.25
N LEU A 46 3.98 -9.35 -2.66
CA LEU A 46 2.76 -10.09 -2.98
C LEU A 46 2.39 -9.87 -4.46
N ALA A 47 2.36 -10.92 -5.26
CA ALA A 47 1.83 -10.85 -6.63
C ALA A 47 0.44 -11.50 -6.65
N VAL A 48 -0.59 -10.71 -6.94
CA VAL A 48 -1.99 -11.15 -6.99
C VAL A 48 -2.35 -11.46 -8.44
N ALA A 49 -2.64 -12.74 -8.70
CA ALA A 49 -3.21 -13.18 -9.96
C ALA A 49 -4.74 -13.13 -9.89
N LEU A 50 -5.33 -12.33 -10.77
CA LEU A 50 -6.78 -12.21 -10.96
C LEU A 50 -7.22 -13.00 -12.20
N PRO A 51 -8.47 -13.50 -12.25
CA PRO A 51 -8.99 -14.20 -13.43
C PRO A 51 -8.82 -13.42 -14.74
N GLU A 52 -8.69 -14.14 -15.85
CA GLU A 52 -8.40 -13.56 -17.18
C GLU A 52 -9.45 -12.53 -17.65
N GLY A 53 -10.71 -12.67 -17.22
CA GLY A 53 -11.80 -11.73 -17.52
C GLY A 53 -11.88 -10.52 -16.60
N THR A 54 -10.97 -10.37 -15.63
CA THR A 54 -11.03 -9.28 -14.65
C THR A 54 -10.50 -7.97 -15.24
N ASP A 55 -11.31 -6.91 -15.12
CA ASP A 55 -10.85 -5.53 -15.30
C ASP A 55 -9.93 -5.18 -14.13
N LEU A 56 -8.67 -4.85 -14.41
CA LEU A 56 -7.69 -4.53 -13.38
C LEU A 56 -7.84 -3.10 -12.87
N LEU A 57 -8.48 -2.22 -13.64
CA LEU A 57 -8.52 -0.77 -13.36
C LEU A 57 -9.84 -0.33 -12.72
N ARG A 58 -10.74 -1.27 -12.45
CA ARG A 58 -12.07 -1.06 -11.88
C ARG A 58 -12.50 -2.28 -11.07
N GLY A 59 -13.49 -2.10 -10.21
CA GLY A 59 -14.18 -3.21 -9.54
C GLY A 59 -13.73 -3.49 -8.11
N GLY A 60 -12.98 -2.58 -7.49
CA GLY A 60 -12.61 -2.65 -6.08
C GLY A 60 -11.48 -3.64 -5.80
N TYR A 61 -10.55 -3.80 -6.73
CA TYR A 61 -9.33 -4.60 -6.57
C TYR A 61 -8.18 -3.72 -6.08
N ASP A 62 -8.44 -2.84 -5.12
CA ASP A 62 -7.43 -1.96 -4.53
C ASP A 62 -6.34 -2.81 -3.87
N LEU A 63 -5.09 -2.48 -4.17
CA LEU A 63 -3.96 -3.28 -3.75
C LEU A 63 -3.75 -3.28 -2.23
N ASP A 64 -4.09 -2.19 -1.54
CA ASP A 64 -3.99 -2.11 -0.09
C ASP A 64 -4.94 -3.08 0.63
N ASN A 65 -6.14 -3.31 0.08
CA ASN A 65 -7.12 -4.27 0.62
C ASN A 65 -6.64 -5.73 0.54
N PHE A 66 -5.65 -6.05 -0.30
CA PHE A 66 -4.96 -7.34 -0.30
C PHE A 66 -3.74 -7.35 0.61
N LEU A 67 -2.92 -6.28 0.55
CA LEU A 67 -1.61 -6.25 1.20
C LEU A 67 -1.71 -6.01 2.71
N TYR A 68 -2.55 -5.08 3.14
CA TYR A 68 -2.72 -4.69 4.54
C TYR A 68 -3.02 -5.87 5.48
N PRO A 69 -4.03 -6.73 5.21
CA PRO A 69 -4.34 -7.83 6.12
C PRO A 69 -3.21 -8.86 6.18
N VAL A 70 -2.47 -9.09 5.08
CA VAL A 70 -1.30 -9.99 5.05
C VAL A 70 -0.19 -9.44 5.94
N VAL A 71 0.25 -8.19 5.73
CA VAL A 71 1.34 -7.61 6.51
C VAL A 71 0.97 -7.46 7.97
N ARG A 72 -0.29 -7.13 8.28
CA ARG A 72 -0.79 -7.10 9.65
C ARG A 72 -0.73 -8.49 10.29
N ARG A 73 -1.11 -9.55 9.57
CA ARG A 73 -1.09 -10.92 10.09
C ARG A 73 0.32 -11.40 10.40
N LEU A 74 1.28 -11.07 9.54
CA LEU A 74 2.68 -11.46 9.69
C LEU A 74 3.46 -10.59 10.69
N GLY A 75 2.87 -9.48 11.14
CA GLY A 75 3.50 -8.53 12.05
C GLY A 75 4.19 -7.39 11.29
N SER A 76 3.49 -6.27 11.14
CA SER A 76 3.98 -5.11 10.36
C SER A 76 5.33 -4.54 10.82
N HIS A 77 5.72 -4.76 12.07
CA HIS A 77 6.99 -4.29 12.61
C HIS A 77 8.21 -4.96 11.95
N HIS A 78 8.07 -6.19 11.44
CA HIS A 78 9.13 -6.93 10.74
C HIS A 78 9.49 -6.35 9.37
N PHE A 79 8.66 -5.48 8.79
CA PHE A 79 8.84 -5.03 7.41
C PHE A 79 9.27 -3.57 7.34
N ALA A 80 10.33 -3.31 6.59
CA ALA A 80 10.74 -1.98 6.15
C ALA A 80 10.15 -1.65 4.77
N SER A 81 9.78 -2.65 3.97
CA SER A 81 9.05 -2.46 2.72
C SER A 81 7.99 -3.53 2.49
N ALA A 82 6.90 -3.15 1.82
CA ALA A 82 5.85 -4.04 1.39
C ALA A 82 5.47 -3.69 -0.05
N TRP A 83 5.52 -4.68 -0.93
CA TRP A 83 5.28 -4.57 -2.35
C TRP A 83 4.09 -5.41 -2.72
N ILE A 84 3.28 -4.92 -3.64
CA ILE A 84 2.19 -5.69 -4.21
C ILE A 84 1.98 -5.33 -5.68
N SER A 85 1.66 -6.33 -6.49
CA SER A 85 1.13 -6.15 -7.84
C SER A 85 -0.16 -6.92 -8.04
N LYS A 86 -0.97 -6.48 -9.01
CA LYS A 86 -2.06 -7.28 -9.58
C LYS A 86 -1.87 -7.45 -11.08
N GLU A 87 -2.06 -8.67 -11.54
CA GLU A 87 -2.04 -9.02 -12.96
C GLU A 87 -3.09 -10.10 -13.23
N ARG A 88 -3.39 -10.33 -14.51
CA ARG A 88 -4.20 -11.49 -14.89
C ARG A 88 -3.35 -12.74 -14.86
N GLY A 89 -3.86 -13.81 -14.27
CA GLY A 89 -3.14 -15.08 -14.18
C GLY A 89 -3.88 -16.11 -13.34
N THR A 90 -3.19 -17.20 -13.04
CA THR A 90 -3.74 -18.32 -12.27
C THR A 90 -3.06 -18.53 -10.92
N VAL A 91 -1.86 -17.99 -10.73
CA VAL A 91 -1.03 -18.23 -9.55
C VAL A 91 -0.62 -16.93 -8.90
N SER A 92 -0.97 -16.78 -7.63
CA SER A 92 -0.49 -15.69 -6.78
C SER A 92 0.73 -16.15 -5.98
N THR A 93 1.68 -15.26 -5.74
CA THR A 93 2.92 -15.57 -5.01
C THR A 93 3.15 -14.61 -3.87
N VAL A 94 3.76 -15.09 -2.79
CA VAL A 94 4.28 -14.27 -1.70
C VAL A 94 5.77 -14.55 -1.52
N ARG A 95 6.57 -13.51 -1.34
CA ARG A 95 8.01 -13.61 -1.08
C ARG A 95 8.39 -12.74 0.10
N ILE A 96 9.34 -13.22 0.89
CA ILE A 96 9.94 -12.47 1.99
C ILE A 96 11.47 -12.57 1.87
N GLY A 97 12.12 -11.42 1.95
CA GLY A 97 13.57 -11.30 1.89
C GLY A 97 14.07 -10.06 2.61
N PRO A 98 15.39 -9.82 2.62
CA PRO A 98 15.95 -8.58 3.12
C PRO A 98 15.39 -7.37 2.35
N ALA A 99 15.09 -6.26 3.04
CA ALA A 99 14.82 -5.00 2.37
C ALA A 99 16.14 -4.44 1.81
N VAL A 100 16.06 -3.89 0.61
CA VAL A 100 17.17 -3.22 -0.06
C VAL A 100 16.81 -1.74 -0.15
N LEU A 101 17.80 -0.87 0.00
CA LEU A 101 17.61 0.56 -0.20
C LEU A 101 17.20 0.81 -1.65
N ALA A 102 16.21 1.67 -1.85
CA ALA A 102 15.85 2.10 -3.19
C ALA A 102 17.01 2.85 -3.83
N ASP A 103 17.29 2.57 -5.11
CA ASP A 103 18.26 3.33 -5.88
C ASP A 103 17.67 4.69 -6.26
N PRO A 104 18.28 5.83 -5.82
CA PRO A 104 17.82 7.16 -6.20
C PRO A 104 17.82 7.39 -7.72
N GLN A 105 18.68 6.70 -8.48
CA GLN A 105 18.71 6.82 -9.94
C GLN A 105 17.48 6.19 -10.58
N GLU A 106 17.03 5.03 -10.09
CA GLU A 106 15.81 4.38 -10.57
C GLU A 106 14.57 5.26 -10.35
N LEU A 107 14.52 5.98 -9.22
CA LEU A 107 13.44 6.91 -8.90
C LEU A 107 13.58 8.26 -9.60
N GLY A 108 14.75 8.59 -10.16
CA GLY A 108 15.00 9.87 -10.84
C GLY A 108 14.17 10.09 -12.10
N ALA A 109 13.69 9.01 -12.72
CA ALA A 109 12.80 9.05 -13.89
C ALA A 109 11.30 9.11 -13.52
N TRP A 110 10.94 9.02 -12.24
CA TRP A 110 9.55 9.00 -11.79
C TRP A 110 9.08 10.42 -11.46
N SER A 111 7.79 10.69 -11.69
CA SER A 111 7.15 11.86 -11.09
C SER A 111 7.14 11.72 -9.57
N SER A 112 7.35 12.80 -8.84
CA SER A 112 7.41 12.74 -7.38
C SER A 112 6.81 13.96 -6.67
N ALA A 113 6.35 13.70 -5.44
CA ALA A 113 5.80 14.70 -4.54
C ALA A 113 6.19 14.35 -3.10
N ARG A 114 6.14 15.35 -2.22
CA ARG A 114 6.41 15.18 -0.79
C ARG A 114 5.37 15.92 0.02
N ALA A 115 5.01 15.36 1.16
CA ALA A 115 4.13 15.98 2.13
C ALA A 115 4.61 15.70 3.56
N GLU A 116 4.28 16.58 4.49
CA GLU A 116 4.45 16.36 5.93
C GLU A 116 3.10 16.56 6.64
N THR A 117 2.77 15.69 7.59
CA THR A 117 1.54 15.81 8.39
C THR A 117 1.82 15.66 9.88
N THR A 118 1.12 16.46 10.67
CA THR A 118 1.08 16.41 12.15
C THR A 118 -0.24 15.85 12.66
N ALA A 119 -1.24 15.69 11.79
CA ALA A 119 -2.57 15.24 12.16
C ALA A 119 -2.57 13.78 12.64
N SER A 120 -3.66 13.38 13.31
CA SER A 120 -3.90 11.97 13.62
C SER A 120 -4.37 11.24 12.37
N THR A 121 -3.79 10.07 12.11
CA THR A 121 -4.12 9.19 10.97
C THR A 121 -5.59 8.78 10.90
N SER A 122 -6.30 8.81 12.03
CA SER A 122 -7.74 8.53 12.11
C SER A 122 -8.65 9.70 11.71
N THR A 123 -8.09 10.87 11.37
CA THR A 123 -8.87 12.09 11.10
C THR A 123 -8.81 12.50 9.64
N VAL A 124 -9.85 13.18 9.16
CA VAL A 124 -9.88 13.76 7.80
C VAL A 124 -8.75 14.77 7.59
N ALA A 125 -8.29 15.45 8.65
CA ALA A 125 -7.18 16.39 8.60
C ALA A 125 -5.88 15.76 8.10
N TRP A 126 -5.64 14.47 8.39
CA TRP A 126 -4.52 13.71 7.85
C TRP A 126 -4.49 13.72 6.32
N LYS A 127 -5.60 13.30 5.71
CA LYS A 127 -5.73 13.21 4.25
C LYS A 127 -5.67 14.57 3.60
N ARG A 128 -6.30 15.59 4.21
CA ARG A 128 -6.26 16.98 3.73
C ARG A 128 -4.85 17.54 3.68
N GLN A 129 -4.08 17.43 4.77
CA GLN A 129 -2.72 17.95 4.83
C GLN A 129 -1.82 17.32 3.75
N ILE A 130 -1.95 16.01 3.52
CA ILE A 130 -1.23 15.33 2.44
C ILE A 130 -1.69 15.86 1.08
N ALA A 131 -3.00 15.82 0.81
CA ALA A 131 -3.59 16.21 -0.47
C ALA A 131 -3.19 17.64 -0.87
N GLU A 132 -3.30 18.61 0.03
CA GLU A 132 -2.95 20.01 -0.21
C GLU A 132 -1.49 20.20 -0.65
N GLN A 133 -0.56 19.42 -0.09
CA GLN A 133 0.85 19.48 -0.44
C GLN A 133 1.19 18.72 -1.74
N ILE A 134 0.34 17.75 -2.13
CA ILE A 134 0.52 16.99 -3.37
C ILE A 134 -0.33 17.48 -4.56
N ALA A 135 -1.19 18.48 -4.37
CA ALA A 135 -2.21 18.93 -5.33
C ALA A 135 -1.84 19.87 -6.51
N PRO A 136 -0.59 20.26 -6.82
CA PRO A 136 -0.30 21.02 -8.04
C PRO A 136 -0.95 20.42 -9.30
N ALA A 137 -1.55 21.30 -10.13
CA ALA A 137 -2.47 20.93 -11.22
C ALA A 137 -1.84 20.09 -12.34
N ASP A 138 -0.51 19.99 -12.39
CA ASP A 138 0.29 19.25 -13.37
C ASP A 138 0.63 17.82 -12.93
N ARG A 139 0.10 17.35 -11.80
CA ARG A 139 0.45 16.03 -11.22
C ARG A 139 -0.50 14.90 -11.55
N LEU A 140 -1.64 15.18 -12.20
CA LEU A 140 -2.57 14.13 -12.61
C LEU A 140 -1.90 13.19 -13.61
N ALA A 141 -1.80 11.92 -13.25
CA ALA A 141 -1.21 10.91 -14.12
C ALA A 141 -2.12 10.64 -15.32
N PRO A 142 -1.56 10.41 -16.53
CA PRO A 142 -2.33 10.04 -17.72
C PRO A 142 -3.23 8.84 -17.43
N ASP A 143 -4.43 8.78 -18.02
CA ASP A 143 -5.34 7.64 -17.86
C ASP A 143 -4.64 6.31 -18.23
N GLY A 144 -4.94 5.24 -17.48
CA GLY A 144 -4.31 3.93 -17.62
C GLY A 144 -3.76 3.36 -16.31
N PRO A 145 -3.06 2.21 -16.38
CA PRO A 145 -2.45 1.56 -15.22
C PRO A 145 -1.29 2.40 -14.66
N LEU A 146 -1.17 2.40 -13.34
CA LEU A 146 -0.15 3.16 -12.62
C LEU A 146 0.72 2.27 -11.74
N GLU A 147 2.00 2.64 -11.65
CA GLU A 147 2.88 2.19 -10.59
C GLU A 147 3.06 3.33 -9.58
N VAL A 148 2.93 3.02 -8.29
CA VAL A 148 3.05 3.99 -7.20
C VAL A 148 3.99 3.45 -6.13
N GLN A 149 4.87 4.32 -5.64
CA GLN A 149 5.64 4.07 -4.42
C GLN A 149 5.34 5.15 -3.39
N LEU A 150 5.10 4.74 -2.14
CA LEU A 150 4.97 5.60 -0.98
C LEU A 150 6.08 5.30 0.01
N ALA A 151 6.78 6.32 0.49
CA ALA A 151 7.75 6.19 1.56
C ALA A 151 7.32 7.00 2.78
N PHE A 152 7.28 6.35 3.94
CA PHE A 152 6.91 6.97 5.21
C PHE A 152 8.14 7.10 6.10
N ALA A 153 8.49 8.32 6.49
CA ALA A 153 9.38 8.53 7.64
C ALA A 153 8.53 8.84 8.87
N ALA A 154 8.69 8.04 9.92
CA ALA A 154 7.91 8.17 11.16
C ALA A 154 8.69 7.60 12.35
N ALA A 155 8.34 8.03 13.57
CA ALA A 155 8.90 7.46 14.79
C ALA A 155 8.53 5.98 14.96
N ALA A 156 9.41 5.19 15.58
CA ALA A 156 9.27 3.73 15.74
C ALA A 156 7.96 3.31 16.42
N ARG A 157 7.46 4.15 17.32
CA ARG A 157 6.20 3.90 18.06
C ARG A 157 4.94 3.94 17.20
N ARG A 158 4.99 4.48 15.97
CA ARG A 158 3.83 4.53 15.09
C ARG A 158 3.66 3.21 14.36
N ASN A 159 2.43 2.69 14.36
CA ASN A 159 2.09 1.59 13.46
C ASN A 159 2.04 2.10 12.02
N TRP A 160 3.12 1.90 11.28
CA TRP A 160 3.25 2.40 9.92
C TRP A 160 2.21 1.83 8.95
N ALA A 161 1.70 0.61 9.20
CA ALA A 161 0.66 0.01 8.37
C ALA A 161 -0.67 0.79 8.41
N TRP A 162 -0.95 1.49 9.51
CA TRP A 162 -2.13 2.35 9.61
C TRP A 162 -2.03 3.62 8.75
N LEU A 163 -0.82 3.98 8.32
CA LEU A 163 -0.59 5.18 7.52
C LEU A 163 -0.99 4.97 6.04
N TRP A 164 -1.05 3.71 5.59
CA TRP A 164 -1.15 3.35 4.17
C TRP A 164 -2.45 3.81 3.54
N LYS A 165 -3.59 3.26 4.00
CA LYS A 165 -4.89 3.52 3.38
C LYS A 165 -5.24 5.02 3.38
N PRO A 166 -5.10 5.75 4.50
CA PRO A 166 -5.35 7.19 4.47
C PRO A 166 -4.39 7.99 3.57
N ALA A 167 -3.16 7.52 3.35
CA ALA A 167 -2.24 8.16 2.42
C ALA A 167 -2.63 7.89 0.96
N ILE A 168 -3.06 6.67 0.63
CA ILE A 168 -3.56 6.28 -0.69
C ILE A 168 -4.84 7.07 -1.02
N ASP A 169 -5.78 7.14 -0.08
CA ASP A 169 -7.00 7.96 -0.18
C ASP A 169 -6.69 9.45 -0.45
N ALA A 170 -5.50 9.95 -0.09
CA ALA A 170 -5.11 11.33 -0.30
C ALA A 170 -4.55 11.61 -1.71
N LEU A 171 -4.29 10.58 -2.52
CA LEU A 171 -3.63 10.69 -3.82
C LEU A 171 -4.54 11.16 -4.96
N GLY A 172 -5.72 11.70 -4.68
CA GLY A 172 -6.72 12.08 -5.69
C GLY A 172 -6.20 13.03 -6.78
N ALA A 173 -5.28 13.92 -6.44
CA ALA A 173 -4.63 14.81 -7.42
C ALA A 173 -3.70 14.08 -8.41
N ILE A 174 -3.23 12.88 -8.07
CA ILE A 174 -2.31 12.06 -8.87
C ILE A 174 -3.08 10.97 -9.63
N VAL A 175 -3.88 10.17 -8.92
CA VAL A 175 -4.58 9.01 -9.52
C VAL A 175 -5.95 9.37 -10.11
N GLY A 176 -6.47 10.55 -9.77
CA GLY A 176 -7.80 11.02 -10.13
C GLY A 176 -8.86 10.65 -9.08
N VAL A 177 -10.03 11.30 -9.21
CA VAL A 177 -11.22 11.07 -8.38
C VAL A 177 -12.43 10.90 -9.28
N GLU A 178 -13.41 10.07 -8.88
CA GLU A 178 -14.65 9.90 -9.65
C GLU A 178 -15.68 11.01 -9.38
N ASP A 179 -15.78 11.46 -8.12
CA ASP A 179 -16.68 12.53 -7.70
C ASP A 179 -15.88 13.59 -6.92
N ALA A 180 -15.81 14.81 -7.44
CA ALA A 180 -15.11 15.92 -6.79
C ALA A 180 -15.64 16.25 -5.38
N ARG A 181 -16.89 15.88 -5.06
CA ARG A 181 -17.47 16.02 -3.71
C ARG A 181 -16.96 14.97 -2.72
N ARG A 182 -16.33 13.91 -3.23
CA ARG A 182 -15.67 12.84 -2.47
C ARG A 182 -14.18 12.80 -2.83
N PRO A 183 -13.40 13.85 -2.46
CA PRO A 183 -12.02 13.99 -2.91
C PRO A 183 -11.07 12.89 -2.40
N PHE A 184 -11.52 12.08 -1.43
CA PHE A 184 -10.79 10.95 -0.88
C PHE A 184 -11.35 9.59 -1.34
N SER A 185 -12.22 9.58 -2.34
CA SER A 185 -12.66 8.40 -3.08
C SER A 185 -11.89 8.39 -4.39
N THR A 186 -10.64 7.96 -4.30
CA THR A 186 -9.67 8.00 -5.39
C THR A 186 -9.95 6.92 -6.43
N ARG A 187 -9.34 7.07 -7.62
CA ARG A 187 -9.27 6.00 -8.64
C ARG A 187 -8.04 5.12 -8.41
N ASP A 188 -7.79 4.72 -7.16
CA ASP A 188 -6.63 3.92 -6.75
C ASP A 188 -6.69 2.47 -7.23
N ASP A 189 -7.85 2.00 -7.68
CA ASP A 189 -8.01 0.80 -8.50
C ASP A 189 -7.07 0.79 -9.73
N ARG A 190 -6.67 1.96 -10.24
CA ARG A 190 -5.72 2.08 -11.37
C ARG A 190 -4.29 1.65 -11.01
N ILE A 191 -3.95 1.59 -9.73
CA ILE A 191 -2.62 1.21 -9.28
C ILE A 191 -2.48 -0.30 -9.46
N VAL A 192 -1.63 -0.73 -10.38
CA VAL A 192 -1.35 -2.15 -10.67
C VAL A 192 -0.08 -2.64 -9.98
N ARG A 193 0.78 -1.72 -9.53
CA ARG A 193 1.94 -2.00 -8.67
C ARG A 193 2.04 -0.93 -7.60
N LEU A 194 2.12 -1.37 -6.34
CA LEU A 194 2.25 -0.50 -5.17
C LEU A 194 3.45 -0.94 -4.34
N ALA A 195 4.30 0.01 -3.97
CA ALA A 195 5.38 -0.17 -3.01
C ALA A 195 5.18 0.76 -1.81
N LEU A 196 5.33 0.23 -0.60
CA LEU A 196 5.18 0.96 0.65
C LEU A 196 6.47 0.79 1.45
N HIS A 197 7.14 1.89 1.78
CA HIS A 197 8.43 1.91 2.45
C HIS A 197 8.35 2.59 3.80
N ARG A 198 9.17 2.15 4.75
CA ARG A 198 9.28 2.73 6.09
C ARG A 198 10.72 3.09 6.41
N THR A 199 10.92 4.33 6.81
CA THR A 199 12.11 4.80 7.51
C THR A 199 11.74 5.18 8.93
N ILE A 200 12.50 4.67 9.91
CA ILE A 200 12.32 5.05 11.31
C ILE A 200 13.10 6.34 11.57
N ASP A 201 12.40 7.37 12.05
CA ASP A 201 12.97 8.66 12.45
C ASP A 201 12.25 9.15 13.72
N ASP A 202 12.84 8.88 14.88
CA ASP A 202 12.25 9.24 16.17
C ASP A 202 12.25 10.76 16.44
N ALA A 203 13.12 11.53 15.76
CA ALA A 203 13.16 12.99 15.89
C ALA A 203 11.92 13.68 15.27
N LEU A 204 11.15 12.96 14.45
CA LEU A 204 9.88 13.46 13.93
C LEU A 204 8.81 13.59 15.02
N GLY A 205 8.94 12.86 16.13
CA GLY A 205 7.90 12.84 17.15
C GLY A 205 6.58 12.35 16.53
N ASN A 206 5.55 13.19 16.53
CA ASN A 206 4.24 12.86 15.95
C ASN A 206 4.12 13.20 14.46
N ARG A 207 5.15 13.81 13.87
CA ARG A 207 5.16 14.11 12.44
C ARG A 207 5.34 12.85 11.63
N VAL A 208 4.78 12.85 10.43
CA VAL A 208 5.06 11.85 9.41
C VAL A 208 5.37 12.58 8.12
N ARG A 209 6.48 12.19 7.49
CA ARG A 209 6.81 12.62 6.13
C ARG A 209 6.42 11.53 5.17
N VAL A 210 5.80 11.92 4.07
CA VAL A 210 5.36 11.04 3.00
C VAL A 210 6.06 11.49 1.72
N GLY A 211 6.84 10.59 1.13
CA GLY A 211 7.29 10.70 -0.25
C GLY A 211 6.38 9.88 -1.15
N VAL A 212 6.03 10.42 -2.31
CA VAL A 212 5.21 9.76 -3.32
C VAL A 212 5.97 9.78 -4.63
N TRP A 213 6.06 8.62 -5.29
CA TRP A 213 6.57 8.48 -6.65
C TRP A 213 5.54 7.75 -7.50
N TRP A 214 5.35 8.18 -8.74
CA TRP A 214 4.45 7.51 -9.67
C TRP A 214 4.93 7.58 -11.12
N ARG A 215 4.48 6.61 -11.91
CA ARG A 215 4.62 6.57 -13.37
C ARG A 215 3.49 5.74 -13.99
N SER A 216 3.32 5.85 -15.30
CA SER A 216 2.53 4.88 -16.06
C SER A 216 3.21 3.50 -16.03
N ALA A 217 2.42 2.44 -15.91
CA ALA A 217 2.89 1.05 -15.93
C ALA A 217 3.06 0.52 -17.37
#